data_AF-A0A9P3P7Q7-F1
#
_entry.id   AF-A0A9P3P7Q7-F1
#
_cell.length_a   1.000
_cell.length_b   1.000
_cell.length_c   1.000
_cell.angle_alpha   90.00
_cell.angle_beta   90.00
_cell.angle_gamma   90.00
#
_symmetry.space_group_name_H-M   'P 1'
#
loop_
_entity.id
_entity.type
_entity.pdbx_description
1 polymer ?
#
loop_
_entity_poly.entity_id
_entity_poly.type
_entity_poly.pdbx_seq_one_letter_code
_entity_poly.pdbx_strand_id
1 'polypeptide(L)'
;MLKTASEFEESKRLPARHGAPWEYQEFLELVNGIKCGLTTTQLATFHQRTPGSITAAAMRLIPSPDKPENHIHAVDVLFRYMREKEDVDPHSLVLAICPAPAIRKNAISARNLTLQPAPDGQQFVNVAGNLQVPNKERGLNVYTEFLADNATDADVLMLVSAAVANIPKERDRYALEMRLGVDDQPHTLAEIGEEMGVSRERVRQIQERGFRRLAARARYEGTYGSALKKLIEPASASSDELALWLFNTVRFDFVIPLRLAAKFILRTAGFTVQKVTEVVALLPAIERSYKAQLRKQNRNRAVMERTESVITGWLNDSEWPETIAPPPSIGQLSNQRLVNDSDIAGDFYSEKLDRMVQYESGLELEVLTLLERSELITYYQEQPAVIPYTFRGRNRLYYPDLFVATADSRGLLIEIKPTDRMALSINRVKSNAGRAWAHARGWGWLVMSLRHTFRQVEDYQIPASIVALLNKELKEHGVITWSNLIDLRTRYGLRRFDITAYVIQSEAEFDETYSMKPKS
;
A
#
# COMPACT_ATOMS: atom_id res chain seq x y z
N MET A 1 -64.41 3.39 -3.92
CA MET A 1 -64.00 4.66 -3.30
C MET A 1 -62.54 4.91 -3.65
N LEU A 2 -62.23 5.95 -4.41
CA LEU A 2 -60.86 6.42 -4.56
C LEU A 2 -60.46 7.21 -3.31
N LYS A 3 -59.36 6.85 -2.67
CA LYS A 3 -58.51 7.81 -1.97
C LYS A 3 -57.38 8.21 -2.92
N THR A 4 -57.07 9.49 -2.96
CA THR A 4 -56.27 10.14 -4.00
C THR A 4 -54.77 9.89 -3.84
N ALA A 5 -54.04 9.92 -4.96
CA ALA A 5 -52.59 9.74 -5.01
C ALA A 5 -51.78 10.93 -4.42
N SER A 6 -52.36 11.69 -3.49
CA SER A 6 -51.81 12.92 -2.93
C SER A 6 -51.03 12.72 -1.63
N GLU A 7 -51.14 11.56 -0.98
CA GLU A 7 -50.54 11.29 0.34
C GLU A 7 -49.20 10.51 0.26
N PHE A 8 -48.72 10.18 -0.96
CA PHE A 8 -47.44 9.48 -1.18
C PHE A 8 -46.28 10.37 -1.66
N GLU A 9 -46.50 11.66 -1.95
CA GLU A 9 -45.43 12.59 -2.37
C GLU A 9 -44.80 13.40 -1.22
N GLU A 10 -45.40 13.44 -0.02
CA GLU A 10 -44.91 14.28 1.08
C GLU A 10 -43.71 13.71 1.86
N SER A 11 -43.31 12.45 1.63
CA SER A 11 -42.21 11.81 2.40
C SER A 11 -40.78 12.14 1.92
N LYS A 12 -40.60 13.12 1.02
CA LYS A 12 -39.34 13.34 0.28
C LYS A 12 -38.57 14.63 0.59
N ARG A 13 -38.87 15.29 1.71
CA ARG A 13 -38.04 16.39 2.26
C ARG A 13 -37.87 16.27 3.78
N LEU A 14 -37.08 15.29 4.22
CA LEU A 14 -36.36 15.44 5.48
C LEU A 14 -35.47 16.69 5.38
N PRO A 15 -35.43 17.57 6.40
CA PRO A 15 -34.59 18.76 6.39
C PRO A 15 -33.13 18.34 6.60
N ALA A 16 -32.49 17.88 5.53
CA ALA A 16 -31.13 17.36 5.59
C ALA A 16 -30.17 18.41 6.13
N ARG A 17 -29.32 18.00 7.08
CA ARG A 17 -28.35 18.89 7.78
C ARG A 17 -27.15 19.20 6.87
N HIS A 18 -27.40 19.71 5.66
CA HIS A 18 -26.39 20.05 4.64
C HIS A 18 -25.36 21.02 5.22
N GLY A 19 -24.08 20.65 5.15
CA GLY A 19 -22.97 21.47 5.64
C GLY A 19 -22.92 21.69 7.16
N ALA A 20 -23.84 21.10 7.95
CA ALA A 20 -23.75 21.19 9.39
C ALA A 20 -22.46 20.49 9.89
N PRO A 21 -21.71 21.08 10.84
CA PRO A 21 -20.55 20.42 11.44
C PRO A 21 -20.98 19.08 12.05
N TRP A 22 -20.06 18.13 12.09
CA TRP A 22 -20.28 16.87 12.79
C TRP A 22 -19.94 17.05 14.27
N GLU A 23 -20.91 16.81 15.15
CA GLU A 23 -20.69 16.87 16.60
C GLU A 23 -20.06 15.56 17.13
N TYR A 24 -19.40 15.64 18.28
CA TYR A 24 -18.77 14.47 18.95
C TYR A 24 -19.75 13.29 19.10
N GLN A 25 -20.99 13.60 19.49
CA GLN A 25 -22.05 12.61 19.66
C GLN A 25 -22.51 11.99 18.32
N GLU A 26 -22.65 12.79 17.26
CA GLU A 26 -22.99 12.27 15.92
C GLU A 26 -21.89 11.34 15.37
N PHE A 27 -20.62 11.64 15.64
CA PHE A 27 -19.51 10.77 15.28
C PHE A 27 -19.52 9.44 16.06
N LEU A 28 -19.81 9.46 17.37
CA LEU A 28 -19.97 8.23 18.16
C LEU A 28 -21.12 7.38 17.64
N GLU A 29 -22.25 7.99 17.31
CA GLU A 29 -23.40 7.31 16.71
C GLU A 29 -23.05 6.70 15.35
N LEU A 30 -22.28 7.39 14.51
CA LEU A 30 -21.79 6.87 13.24
C LEU A 30 -20.87 5.65 13.45
N VAL A 31 -19.88 5.75 14.34
CA VAL A 31 -18.95 4.65 14.65
C VAL A 31 -19.70 3.43 15.16
N ASN A 32 -20.67 3.62 16.06
CA ASN A 32 -21.50 2.54 16.58
C ASN A 32 -22.41 1.93 15.49
N GLY A 33 -23.02 2.76 14.63
CA GLY A 33 -23.82 2.29 13.50
C GLY A 33 -23.02 1.46 12.50
N ILE A 34 -21.79 1.89 12.18
CA ILE A 34 -20.85 1.13 11.35
C ILE A 34 -20.46 -0.19 12.05
N LYS A 35 -20.14 -0.16 13.35
CA LYS A 35 -19.84 -1.38 14.15
C LYS A 35 -21.00 -2.39 14.15
N CYS A 36 -22.25 -1.91 14.10
CA CYS A 36 -23.44 -2.73 13.95
C CYS A 36 -23.72 -3.22 12.51
N GLY A 37 -22.86 -2.91 11.54
CA GLY A 37 -22.99 -3.34 10.14
C GLY A 37 -24.05 -2.58 9.34
N LEU A 38 -24.43 -1.36 9.75
CA LEU A 38 -25.37 -0.54 8.97
C LEU A 38 -24.73 -0.07 7.66
N THR A 39 -25.48 -0.20 6.57
CA THR A 39 -25.05 0.29 5.26
C THR A 39 -25.02 1.82 5.19
N THR A 40 -24.22 2.37 4.27
CA THR A 40 -24.11 3.82 4.03
C THR A 40 -25.46 4.52 3.84
N THR A 41 -26.43 3.85 3.18
CA THR A 41 -27.79 4.38 2.96
C THR A 41 -28.64 4.38 4.24
N GLN A 42 -28.49 3.38 5.10
CA GLN A 42 -29.16 3.34 6.42
C GLN A 42 -28.58 4.41 7.34
N LEU A 43 -27.25 4.55 7.38
CA LEU A 43 -26.56 5.59 8.15
C LEU A 43 -26.93 7.00 7.66
N ALA A 44 -27.00 7.22 6.35
CA ALA A 44 -27.44 8.48 5.74
C ALA A 44 -28.86 8.86 6.21
N THR A 45 -29.76 7.88 6.20
CA THR A 45 -31.14 8.06 6.69
C THR A 45 -31.17 8.38 8.18
N PHE A 46 -30.42 7.63 9.00
CA PHE A 46 -30.35 7.79 10.45
C PHE A 46 -29.84 9.17 10.86
N HIS A 47 -28.72 9.63 10.29
CA HIS A 47 -28.12 10.93 10.59
C HIS A 47 -28.76 12.11 9.85
N GLN A 48 -29.76 11.88 8.98
CA GLN A 48 -30.37 12.90 8.12
C GLN A 48 -29.32 13.67 7.28
N ARG A 49 -28.35 12.92 6.74
CA ARG A 49 -27.19 13.41 5.94
C ARG A 49 -27.07 12.59 4.64
N THR A 50 -26.35 13.10 3.64
CA THR A 50 -26.17 12.36 2.37
C THR A 50 -25.21 11.17 2.52
N PRO A 51 -25.32 10.13 1.67
CA PRO A 51 -24.35 9.02 1.65
C PRO A 51 -22.89 9.49 1.49
N GLY A 52 -22.64 10.53 0.69
CA GLY A 52 -21.32 11.15 0.57
C GLY A 52 -20.81 11.75 1.89
N SER A 53 -21.69 12.40 2.66
CA SER A 53 -21.34 12.94 3.98
C SER A 53 -21.01 11.85 5.01
N ILE A 54 -21.74 10.73 5.00
CA ILE A 54 -21.43 9.53 5.79
C ILE A 54 -20.05 9.00 5.43
N THR A 55 -19.78 8.82 4.14
CA THR A 55 -18.51 8.27 3.64
C THR A 55 -17.33 9.19 3.98
N ALA A 56 -17.48 10.52 3.85
CA ALA A 56 -16.47 11.49 4.26
C ALA A 56 -16.27 11.58 5.79
N ALA A 57 -17.30 11.29 6.58
CA ALA A 57 -17.18 11.17 8.04
C ALA A 57 -16.45 9.90 8.45
N ALA A 58 -16.79 8.75 7.87
CA ALA A 58 -16.07 7.50 8.06
C ALA A 58 -14.58 7.63 7.68
N MET A 59 -14.27 8.31 6.56
CA MET A 59 -12.88 8.53 6.11
C MET A 59 -12.00 9.27 7.14
N ARG A 60 -12.58 10.19 7.91
CA ARG A 60 -11.86 10.93 8.95
C ARG A 60 -11.49 10.04 10.14
N LEU A 61 -12.35 9.07 10.47
CA LEU A 61 -12.19 8.14 11.60
C LEU A 61 -11.18 7.01 11.34
N ILE A 62 -10.79 6.76 10.08
CA ILE A 62 -9.78 5.74 9.74
C ILE A 62 -8.37 6.30 10.03
N PRO A 63 -7.49 5.59 10.75
CA PRO A 63 -6.11 6.01 10.95
C PRO A 63 -5.32 6.14 9.63
N SER A 64 -4.39 7.08 9.57
CA SER A 64 -3.61 7.40 8.37
C SER A 64 -2.97 6.22 7.60
N PRO A 65 -2.41 5.16 8.22
CA PRO A 65 -1.85 4.03 7.45
C PRO A 65 -2.92 3.16 6.77
N ASP A 66 -4.16 3.17 7.26
CA ASP A 66 -5.25 2.29 6.80
C ASP A 66 -6.26 3.01 5.88
N LYS A 67 -6.03 4.30 5.58
CA LYS A 67 -6.92 5.12 4.74
C LYS A 67 -6.94 4.63 3.28
N PRO A 68 -8.12 4.36 2.69
CA PRO A 68 -8.21 3.96 1.28
C PRO A 68 -7.86 5.13 0.33
N GLU A 69 -7.36 4.82 -0.87
CA GLU A 69 -7.01 5.86 -1.87
C GLU A 69 -8.21 6.72 -2.31
N ASN A 70 -9.43 6.18 -2.23
CA ASN A 70 -10.68 6.86 -2.60
C ASN A 70 -11.72 6.67 -1.49
N HIS A 71 -12.59 7.67 -1.30
CA HIS A 71 -13.64 7.64 -0.28
C HIS A 71 -14.63 6.48 -0.40
N ILE A 72 -14.90 5.96 -1.61
CA ILE A 72 -16.01 5.03 -1.94
C ILE A 72 -16.16 3.84 -0.95
N HIS A 73 -15.06 3.34 -0.39
CA HIS A 73 -15.05 2.20 0.53
C HIS A 73 -14.80 2.56 2.02
N ALA A 74 -14.86 3.85 2.40
CA ALA A 74 -14.48 4.29 3.75
C ALA A 74 -15.33 3.63 4.86
N VAL A 75 -16.62 3.39 4.63
CA VAL A 75 -17.49 2.66 5.58
C VAL A 75 -17.03 1.20 5.73
N ASP A 76 -16.78 0.50 4.63
CA ASP A 76 -16.34 -0.91 4.63
C ASP A 76 -14.92 -1.10 5.17
N VAL A 77 -14.04 -0.10 4.98
CA VAL A 77 -12.68 -0.09 5.52
C VAL A 77 -12.71 0.17 7.03
N LEU A 78 -13.46 1.16 7.49
CA LEU A 78 -13.60 1.42 8.93
C LEU A 78 -14.25 0.24 9.66
N PHE A 79 -15.26 -0.40 9.06
CA PHE A 79 -15.87 -1.62 9.60
C PHE A 79 -14.85 -2.77 9.73
N ARG A 80 -14.02 -3.01 8.71
CA ARG A 80 -12.97 -4.04 8.77
C ARG A 80 -11.90 -3.70 9.79
N TYR A 81 -11.42 -2.46 9.80
CA TYR A 81 -10.44 -1.96 10.78
C TYR A 81 -10.90 -2.21 12.22
N MET A 82 -12.14 -1.85 12.55
CA MET A 82 -12.73 -2.05 13.88
C MET A 82 -12.99 -3.53 14.24
N ARG A 83 -12.96 -4.44 13.26
CA ARG A 83 -13.14 -5.88 13.47
C ARG A 83 -11.80 -6.63 13.55
N GLU A 84 -10.80 -6.21 12.78
CA GLU A 84 -9.44 -6.79 12.79
C GLU A 84 -8.63 -6.33 14.02
N LYS A 85 -9.02 -5.22 14.64
CA LYS A 85 -8.49 -4.71 15.90
C LYS A 85 -9.57 -4.87 16.98
N GLU A 86 -9.61 -6.04 17.62
CA GLU A 86 -10.70 -6.47 18.52
C GLU A 86 -11.04 -5.50 19.68
N ASP A 87 -10.14 -4.57 20.01
CA ASP A 87 -10.22 -3.68 21.19
C ASP A 87 -10.27 -2.17 20.82
N VAL A 88 -10.75 -1.81 19.63
CA VAL A 88 -10.92 -0.40 19.23
C VAL A 88 -12.12 0.24 19.94
N ASP A 89 -11.82 1.06 20.95
CA ASP A 89 -12.78 1.96 21.59
C ASP A 89 -13.29 3.05 20.62
N PRO A 90 -14.61 3.15 20.39
CA PRO A 90 -15.22 4.23 19.61
C PRO A 90 -14.83 5.64 20.05
N HIS A 91 -14.69 5.89 21.36
CA HIS A 91 -14.38 7.23 21.87
C HIS A 91 -12.97 7.66 21.49
N SER A 92 -12.02 6.74 21.51
CA SER A 92 -10.63 6.97 21.09
C SER A 92 -10.52 7.34 19.60
N LEU A 93 -11.32 6.71 18.72
CA LEU A 93 -11.39 7.11 17.30
C LEU A 93 -11.97 8.53 17.12
N VAL A 94 -13.04 8.87 17.84
CA VAL A 94 -13.66 10.19 17.73
C VAL A 94 -12.77 11.28 18.35
N LEU A 95 -12.12 11.02 19.48
CA LEU A 95 -11.19 11.93 20.15
C LEU A 95 -9.99 12.30 19.28
N ALA A 96 -9.54 11.40 18.41
CA ALA A 96 -8.44 11.66 17.47
C ALA A 96 -8.78 12.71 16.39
N ILE A 97 -10.07 12.97 16.13
CA ILE A 97 -10.54 13.96 15.13
C ILE A 97 -11.41 15.08 15.70
N CYS A 98 -11.90 14.92 16.93
CA CYS A 98 -12.79 15.85 17.61
C CYS A 98 -12.46 15.82 19.12
N PRO A 99 -11.60 16.71 19.64
CA PRO A 99 -11.34 16.77 21.07
C PRO A 99 -12.64 17.10 21.81
N ALA A 100 -13.02 16.26 22.77
CA ALA A 100 -14.29 16.39 23.47
C ALA A 100 -14.43 17.77 24.14
N PRO A 101 -15.64 18.38 24.14
CA PRO A 101 -15.85 19.67 24.79
C PRO A 101 -15.50 19.54 26.27
N ALA A 102 -14.59 20.40 26.74
CA ALA A 102 -14.11 20.38 28.11
C ALA A 102 -15.27 20.52 29.10
N ILE A 103 -15.58 19.43 29.81
CA ILE A 103 -16.57 19.43 30.88
C ILE A 103 -16.11 20.44 31.93
N ARG A 104 -16.81 21.58 32.01
CA ARG A 104 -16.60 22.57 33.06
C ARG A 104 -16.93 21.93 34.39
N LYS A 105 -15.89 21.47 35.11
CA LYS A 105 -15.99 21.03 36.51
C LYS A 105 -16.39 22.22 37.38
N ASN A 106 -17.68 22.49 37.49
CA ASN A 106 -18.19 23.22 38.64
C ASN A 106 -18.05 22.32 39.86
N ALA A 107 -17.18 22.73 40.78
CA ALA A 107 -16.93 21.99 42.00
C ALA A 107 -18.16 22.06 42.92
N ILE A 108 -18.78 20.91 43.18
CA ILE A 108 -19.54 20.67 44.40
C ILE A 108 -18.98 19.42 45.06
N SER A 109 -18.65 19.55 46.34
CA SER A 109 -18.02 18.51 47.15
C SER A 109 -19.06 17.59 47.79
N ALA A 110 -18.58 16.41 48.18
CA ALA A 110 -19.10 15.54 49.23
C ALA A 110 -20.35 14.68 48.95
N ARG A 111 -20.09 13.37 49.03
CA ARG A 111 -20.83 12.33 49.79
C ARG A 111 -22.31 12.09 49.49
N ASN A 112 -22.54 10.87 49.00
CA ASN A 112 -23.70 10.01 49.23
C ASN A 112 -25.07 10.53 48.81
N LEU A 113 -25.83 9.69 48.11
CA LEU A 113 -27.22 9.45 48.50
C LEU A 113 -27.69 8.07 48.04
N THR A 114 -27.99 7.24 49.05
CA THR A 114 -28.88 6.08 48.92
C THR A 114 -30.30 6.54 48.57
N LEU A 115 -31.14 5.64 48.10
CA LEU A 115 -32.46 5.93 47.50
C LEU A 115 -33.52 6.51 48.47
N GLN A 116 -34.49 7.24 47.85
CA GLN A 116 -35.83 7.64 48.35
C GLN A 116 -35.91 8.85 49.33
N PRO A 117 -37.11 9.43 49.57
CA PRO A 117 -37.92 10.17 48.58
C PRO A 117 -38.32 11.59 49.07
N ALA A 118 -39.03 12.37 48.25
CA ALA A 118 -39.58 13.71 48.59
C ALA A 118 -40.67 13.62 49.70
N PRO A 119 -41.00 14.71 50.45
CA PRO A 119 -41.77 15.84 49.88
C PRO A 119 -41.57 17.25 50.51
N ASP A 120 -42.35 18.20 49.97
CA ASP A 120 -42.91 19.44 50.55
C ASP A 120 -42.04 20.65 50.98
N GLY A 121 -42.53 21.84 50.58
CA GLY A 121 -42.56 23.01 51.49
C GLY A 121 -42.01 24.35 50.96
N GLN A 122 -42.90 25.19 50.40
CA GLN A 122 -42.87 26.68 50.47
C GLN A 122 -41.67 27.42 49.82
N GLN A 123 -41.71 28.73 49.49
CA GLN A 123 -42.74 29.68 49.03
C GLN A 123 -42.00 30.82 48.27
N PHE A 124 -42.76 31.66 47.56
CA PHE A 124 -42.47 33.02 47.01
C PHE A 124 -41.22 33.77 47.57
N VAL A 125 -40.53 34.63 46.80
CA VAL A 125 -41.04 35.96 46.37
C VAL A 125 -40.55 36.44 45.00
N ASN A 126 -41.45 37.11 44.27
CA ASN A 126 -41.11 38.02 43.16
C ASN A 126 -40.58 39.37 43.67
N VAL A 127 -39.69 40.00 42.91
CA VAL A 127 -39.63 41.48 42.82
C VAL A 127 -39.60 41.88 41.34
N ALA A 128 -40.58 42.67 40.91
CA ALA A 128 -40.70 43.19 39.56
C ALA A 128 -40.52 44.72 39.53
N GLY A 129 -40.05 45.24 38.40
CA GLY A 129 -39.81 46.66 38.14
C GLY A 129 -39.33 46.85 36.69
N ASN A 130 -40.19 46.77 35.66
CA ASN A 130 -41.01 47.88 35.12
C ASN A 130 -40.15 49.16 34.90
N LEU A 131 -39.94 49.73 33.71
CA LEU A 131 -40.68 49.83 32.42
C LEU A 131 -39.63 49.92 31.25
N GLN A 132 -39.87 49.77 29.94
CA GLN A 132 -41.07 49.48 29.11
C GLN A 132 -40.66 48.79 27.75
N VAL A 133 -41.39 49.02 26.64
CA VAL A 133 -41.35 48.34 25.31
C VAL A 133 -41.78 49.40 24.25
N PRO A 134 -41.66 49.29 22.89
CA PRO A 134 -41.47 48.07 22.07
C PRO A 134 -40.63 48.13 20.77
N ASN A 135 -40.27 46.96 20.22
CA ASN A 135 -40.49 46.73 18.78
C ASN A 135 -40.68 45.25 18.39
N LYS A 136 -41.37 45.02 17.27
CA LYS A 136 -41.74 43.71 16.73
C LYS A 136 -40.65 43.06 15.88
N GLU A 137 -40.66 41.74 15.86
CA GLU A 137 -40.28 40.85 14.75
C GLU A 137 -39.01 41.21 13.93
N ARG A 138 -37.88 40.59 14.32
CA ARG A 138 -36.91 40.05 13.36
C ARG A 138 -36.56 38.63 13.76
N GLY A 139 -36.56 37.73 12.77
CA GLY A 139 -36.28 36.30 12.99
C GLY A 139 -34.89 36.05 13.55
N LEU A 140 -34.74 34.94 14.28
CA LEU A 140 -33.49 34.54 14.94
C LEU A 140 -32.32 34.51 13.94
N ASN A 141 -31.33 35.37 14.17
CA ASN A 141 -30.07 35.36 13.45
C ASN A 141 -29.10 34.39 14.15
N VAL A 142 -29.23 33.09 13.88
CA VAL A 142 -28.38 32.04 14.48
C VAL A 142 -27.08 31.89 13.68
N TYR A 143 -26.17 32.84 13.85
CA TYR A 143 -24.76 32.69 13.50
C TYR A 143 -23.91 33.07 14.71
N THR A 144 -23.61 32.06 15.53
CA THR A 144 -22.60 32.15 16.58
C THR A 144 -21.23 32.46 15.99
N GLU A 145 -20.45 33.24 16.73
CA GLU A 145 -19.16 33.79 16.31
C GLU A 145 -18.17 32.71 15.85
N PHE A 146 -17.71 32.81 14.61
CA PHE A 146 -16.67 31.92 14.07
C PHE A 146 -15.30 32.38 14.57
N LEU A 147 -14.75 31.67 15.57
CA LEU A 147 -13.39 31.89 16.07
C LEU A 147 -12.35 31.42 15.04
N ALA A 148 -12.03 32.33 14.11
CA ALA A 148 -11.23 32.09 12.91
C ALA A 148 -9.74 31.73 13.14
N ASP A 149 -9.28 31.70 14.40
CA ASP A 149 -7.86 31.72 14.74
C ASP A 149 -7.22 30.33 14.95
N ASN A 150 -7.99 29.24 14.85
CA ASN A 150 -7.53 27.86 15.08
C ASN A 150 -7.67 26.92 13.86
N ALA A 151 -7.87 27.46 12.65
CA ALA A 151 -8.01 26.63 11.45
C ALA A 151 -6.71 25.88 11.08
N THR A 152 -6.84 24.68 10.52
CA THR A 152 -5.75 23.79 10.11
C THR A 152 -5.87 23.36 8.65
N ASP A 153 -4.84 22.73 8.09
CA ASP A 153 -4.86 22.21 6.71
C ASP A 153 -6.04 21.26 6.42
N ALA A 154 -6.51 20.51 7.43
CA ALA A 154 -7.67 19.63 7.33
C ALA A 154 -9.02 20.38 7.19
N ASP A 155 -9.06 21.66 7.59
CA ASP A 155 -10.27 22.49 7.49
C ASP A 155 -10.45 23.14 6.11
N VAL A 156 -9.46 23.02 5.21
CA VAL A 156 -9.43 23.74 3.92
C VAL A 156 -10.65 23.45 3.05
N LEU A 157 -11.07 22.19 2.92
CA LEU A 157 -12.28 21.83 2.18
C LEU A 157 -13.55 22.39 2.85
N MET A 158 -13.61 22.37 4.18
CA MET A 158 -14.75 22.88 4.95
C MET A 158 -14.87 24.41 4.79
N LEU A 159 -13.76 25.14 4.92
CA LEU A 159 -13.70 26.59 4.71
C LEU A 159 -14.11 27.00 3.29
N VAL A 160 -13.62 26.27 2.27
CA VAL A 160 -14.01 26.49 0.87
C VAL A 160 -15.50 26.22 0.65
N SER A 161 -16.01 25.09 1.15
CA SER A 161 -17.42 24.70 0.98
C SER A 161 -18.36 25.69 1.69
N ALA A 162 -18.05 26.08 2.92
CA ALA A 162 -18.81 27.08 3.67
C ALA A 162 -18.77 28.47 3.01
N ALA A 163 -17.63 28.87 2.45
CA ALA A 163 -17.51 30.13 1.70
C ALA A 163 -18.37 30.13 0.43
N VAL A 164 -18.44 29.00 -0.28
CA VAL A 164 -19.28 28.78 -1.47
C VAL A 164 -20.76 28.81 -1.09
N ALA A 165 -21.19 28.00 -0.12
CA ALA A 165 -22.59 27.92 0.32
C ALA A 165 -23.16 29.29 0.77
N ASN A 166 -22.32 30.14 1.35
CA ASN A 166 -22.72 31.47 1.78
C ASN A 166 -22.85 32.51 0.64
N ILE A 167 -22.55 32.19 -0.63
CA ILE A 167 -22.61 33.15 -1.74
C ILE A 167 -24.05 33.66 -1.93
N PRO A 168 -24.31 34.99 -1.89
CA PRO A 168 -25.68 35.53 -1.96
C PRO A 168 -26.36 35.34 -3.32
N LYS A 169 -25.59 35.23 -4.40
CA LYS A 169 -26.14 35.08 -5.75
C LYS A 169 -26.28 33.60 -6.10
N GLU A 170 -27.48 33.08 -5.90
CA GLU A 170 -27.87 31.68 -6.13
C GLU A 170 -27.28 31.05 -7.42
N ARG A 171 -27.43 31.65 -8.60
CA ARG A 171 -26.83 31.09 -9.84
C ARG A 171 -25.30 31.01 -9.81
N ASP A 172 -24.62 31.94 -9.13
CA ASP A 172 -23.16 31.93 -8.97
C ASP A 172 -22.72 30.91 -7.90
N ARG A 173 -23.57 30.68 -6.89
CA ARG A 173 -23.41 29.68 -5.83
C ARG A 173 -23.57 28.26 -6.38
N TYR A 174 -24.72 27.98 -7.01
CA TYR A 174 -25.07 26.69 -7.61
C TYR A 174 -23.98 26.16 -8.55
N ALA A 175 -23.53 27.00 -9.49
CA ALA A 175 -22.48 26.65 -10.43
C ALA A 175 -21.10 26.44 -9.77
N LEU A 176 -20.90 26.83 -8.51
CA LEU A 176 -19.70 26.53 -7.74
C LEU A 176 -19.87 25.29 -6.86
N GLU A 177 -21.04 25.08 -6.26
CA GLU A 177 -21.39 23.85 -5.50
C GLU A 177 -21.26 22.61 -6.40
N MET A 178 -21.88 22.65 -7.59
CA MET A 178 -21.79 21.58 -8.60
C MET A 178 -20.37 21.38 -9.14
N ARG A 179 -19.56 22.44 -9.23
CA ARG A 179 -18.15 22.36 -9.69
C ARG A 179 -17.18 21.88 -8.61
N LEU A 180 -17.55 22.00 -7.34
CA LEU A 180 -16.76 21.58 -6.18
C LEU A 180 -17.11 20.14 -5.77
N GLY A 181 -18.35 19.71 -5.98
CA GLY A 181 -18.85 18.38 -5.61
C GLY A 181 -19.27 18.31 -4.14
N VAL A 182 -20.01 19.33 -3.66
CA VAL A 182 -20.41 19.43 -2.24
C VAL A 182 -21.58 18.49 -1.90
N ASP A 183 -22.55 18.37 -2.81
CA ASP A 183 -23.77 17.57 -2.61
C ASP A 183 -23.80 16.25 -3.42
N ASP A 184 -23.06 16.19 -4.53
CA ASP A 184 -22.91 15.03 -5.42
C ASP A 184 -21.53 15.07 -6.12
N GLN A 185 -21.24 14.14 -7.04
CA GLN A 185 -20.02 14.13 -7.86
C GLN A 185 -19.76 15.49 -8.54
N PRO A 186 -18.48 15.90 -8.70
CA PRO A 186 -18.17 17.20 -9.28
C PRO A 186 -18.43 17.22 -10.79
N HIS A 187 -19.35 18.08 -11.22
CA HIS A 187 -19.79 18.18 -12.60
C HIS A 187 -18.82 19.03 -13.45
N THR A 188 -18.79 18.80 -14.76
CA THR A 188 -18.12 19.64 -15.74
C THR A 188 -18.93 20.90 -16.06
N LEU A 189 -18.28 21.87 -16.72
CA LEU A 189 -18.96 23.07 -17.24
C LEU A 189 -20.00 22.75 -18.34
N ALA A 190 -19.98 21.55 -18.93
CA ALA A 190 -20.91 21.15 -19.98
C ALA A 190 -22.21 20.61 -19.36
N GLU A 191 -22.11 19.66 -18.42
CA GLU A 191 -23.27 19.06 -17.74
C GLU A 191 -24.07 20.12 -16.95
N ILE A 192 -23.39 21.01 -16.21
CA ILE A 192 -24.05 22.16 -15.56
C ILE A 192 -24.71 23.09 -16.59
N GLY A 193 -24.18 23.14 -17.82
CA GLY A 193 -24.75 23.96 -18.89
C GLY A 193 -26.07 23.39 -19.39
N GLU A 194 -26.08 22.08 -19.64
CA GLU A 194 -27.26 21.31 -20.01
C GLU A 194 -28.37 21.44 -18.95
N GLU A 195 -28.02 21.20 -17.68
CA GLU A 195 -28.96 21.32 -16.55
C GLU A 195 -29.49 22.75 -16.36
N MET A 196 -28.63 23.77 -16.45
CA MET A 196 -29.03 25.18 -16.29
C MET A 196 -29.68 25.78 -17.56
N GLY A 197 -29.81 25.03 -18.66
CA GLY A 197 -30.32 25.51 -19.95
C GLY A 197 -29.47 26.60 -20.60
N VAL A 198 -28.13 26.54 -20.45
CA VAL A 198 -27.18 27.55 -20.96
C VAL A 198 -25.91 26.91 -21.55
N SER A 199 -25.19 27.65 -22.40
CA SER A 199 -23.94 27.12 -22.97
C SER A 199 -22.85 26.90 -21.92
N ARG A 200 -21.95 25.94 -22.17
CA ARG A 200 -20.72 25.69 -21.38
C ARG A 200 -19.92 26.96 -21.08
N GLU A 201 -19.79 27.84 -22.07
CA GLU A 201 -19.10 29.13 -21.89
C GLU A 201 -19.87 30.07 -20.97
N ARG A 202 -21.21 30.02 -20.98
CA ARG A 202 -22.02 30.78 -20.01
C ARG A 202 -21.83 30.27 -18.59
N VAL A 203 -21.75 28.95 -18.37
CA VAL A 203 -21.40 28.40 -17.05
C VAL A 203 -20.01 28.86 -16.62
N ARG A 204 -19.01 28.86 -17.53
CA ARG A 204 -17.68 29.38 -17.24
C ARG A 204 -17.73 30.83 -16.76
N GLN A 205 -18.50 31.71 -17.43
CA GLN A 205 -18.68 33.11 -17.03
C GLN A 205 -19.39 33.27 -15.68
N ILE A 206 -20.25 32.33 -15.29
CA ILE A 206 -20.91 32.29 -13.97
C ILE A 206 -19.89 31.85 -12.91
N GLN A 207 -19.14 30.76 -13.14
CA GLN A 207 -18.06 30.28 -12.27
C GLN A 207 -17.02 31.38 -12.00
N GLU A 208 -16.52 32.07 -13.04
CA GLU A 208 -15.56 33.19 -12.89
C GLU A 208 -16.17 34.44 -12.22
N ARG A 209 -17.50 34.53 -12.10
CA ARG A 209 -18.18 35.56 -11.30
C ARG A 209 -18.29 35.15 -9.85
N GLY A 210 -18.62 33.89 -9.57
CA GLY A 210 -18.57 33.29 -8.24
C GLY A 210 -17.17 33.40 -7.61
N PHE A 211 -16.11 33.04 -8.34
CA PHE A 211 -14.71 33.21 -7.91
C PHE A 211 -14.32 34.69 -7.67
N ARG A 212 -15.01 35.67 -8.26
CA ARG A 212 -14.83 37.10 -7.92
C ARG A 212 -15.53 37.48 -6.63
N ARG A 213 -16.70 36.90 -6.33
CA ARG A 213 -17.41 37.12 -5.06
C ARG A 213 -16.69 36.50 -3.86
N LEU A 214 -16.18 35.27 -4.01
CA LEU A 214 -15.36 34.60 -2.99
C LEU A 214 -14.16 35.48 -2.60
N ALA A 215 -13.38 35.92 -3.59
CA ALA A 215 -12.18 36.71 -3.33
C ALA A 215 -12.47 38.10 -2.76
N ALA A 216 -13.62 38.69 -3.09
CA ALA A 216 -14.05 39.95 -2.49
C ALA A 216 -14.40 39.81 -1.00
N ARG A 217 -14.95 38.66 -0.59
CA ARG A 217 -15.39 38.41 0.79
C ARG A 217 -14.25 38.09 1.76
N ALA A 218 -13.16 37.50 1.26
CA ALA A 218 -11.95 37.21 2.05
C ALA A 218 -11.30 38.44 2.72
N ARG A 219 -11.71 39.66 2.31
CA ARG A 219 -11.27 40.95 2.85
C ARG A 219 -11.91 41.31 4.19
N TYR A 220 -13.04 40.69 4.54
CA TYR A 220 -13.73 40.94 5.80
C TYR A 220 -13.31 39.90 6.83
N GLU A 221 -12.88 40.36 8.01
CA GLU A 221 -12.54 39.49 9.14
C GLU A 221 -13.76 38.68 9.60
N GLY A 222 -13.52 37.55 10.26
CA GLY A 222 -14.57 36.61 10.68
C GLY A 222 -15.20 35.80 9.53
N THR A 223 -14.78 35.99 8.28
CA THR A 223 -15.24 35.18 7.14
C THR A 223 -14.38 33.93 6.94
N TYR A 224 -14.98 32.85 6.44
CA TYR A 224 -14.24 31.64 6.01
C TYR A 224 -13.07 31.94 5.05
N GLY A 225 -13.22 32.95 4.18
CA GLY A 225 -12.17 33.39 3.28
C GLY A 225 -11.01 34.09 4.00
N SER A 226 -11.28 34.88 5.04
CA SER A 226 -10.24 35.47 5.90
C SER A 226 -9.51 34.42 6.74
N ALA A 227 -10.22 33.42 7.27
CA ALA A 227 -9.61 32.30 8.00
C ALA A 227 -8.71 31.44 7.09
N LEU A 228 -9.20 31.08 5.90
CA LEU A 228 -8.40 30.38 4.89
C LEU A 228 -7.20 31.21 4.43
N LYS A 229 -7.33 32.54 4.36
CA LYS A 229 -6.19 33.43 4.08
C LYS A 229 -5.13 33.36 5.18
N LYS A 230 -5.51 33.47 6.47
CA LYS A 230 -4.57 33.33 7.62
C LYS A 230 -3.84 31.98 7.59
N LEU A 231 -4.57 30.88 7.35
CA LEU A 231 -4.02 29.53 7.26
C LEU A 231 -2.96 29.39 6.16
N ILE A 232 -3.18 30.01 5.01
CA ILE A 232 -2.29 29.91 3.83
C ILE A 232 -1.11 30.90 3.92
N GLU A 233 -1.19 31.93 4.76
CA GLU A 233 -0.19 33.00 4.88
C GLU A 233 1.25 32.51 5.12
N PRO A 234 1.52 31.50 5.99
CA PRO A 234 2.88 30.95 6.17
C PRO A 234 3.47 30.32 4.91
N ALA A 235 2.64 29.73 4.04
CA ALA A 235 3.06 29.11 2.78
C ALA A 235 3.02 30.08 1.58
N SER A 236 2.72 31.37 1.81
CA SER A 236 2.50 32.37 0.76
C SER A 236 3.74 33.14 0.32
N ALA A 237 4.92 32.88 0.91
CA ALA A 237 6.13 33.67 0.68
C ALA A 237 6.59 33.62 -0.79
N SER A 238 6.44 32.47 -1.46
CA SER A 238 6.71 32.29 -2.89
C SER A 238 5.55 31.59 -3.61
N SER A 239 5.55 31.62 -4.94
CA SER A 239 4.57 30.86 -5.74
C SER A 239 4.84 29.35 -5.69
N ASP A 240 6.10 28.95 -5.56
CA ASP A 240 6.54 27.56 -5.46
C ASP A 240 6.15 26.92 -4.12
N GLU A 241 6.38 27.61 -2.99
CA GLU A 241 5.92 27.15 -1.67
C GLU A 241 4.39 27.00 -1.64
N LEU A 242 3.67 27.98 -2.17
CA LEU A 242 2.21 27.95 -2.24
C LEU A 242 1.69 26.81 -3.15
N ALA A 243 2.40 26.52 -4.24
CA ALA A 243 2.10 25.38 -5.11
C ALA A 243 2.40 24.02 -4.45
N LEU A 244 3.47 23.94 -3.64
CA LEU A 244 3.83 22.75 -2.86
C LEU A 244 2.82 22.49 -1.73
N TRP A 245 2.45 23.51 -0.95
CA TRP A 245 1.42 23.40 0.08
C TRP A 245 0.08 22.97 -0.54
N LEU A 246 -0.34 23.60 -1.64
CA LEU A 246 -1.54 23.16 -2.37
C LEU A 246 -1.47 21.71 -2.84
N PHE A 247 -0.33 21.26 -3.38
CA PHE A 247 -0.17 19.86 -3.80
C PHE A 247 -0.31 18.87 -2.64
N ASN A 248 0.25 19.21 -1.47
CA ASN A 248 0.20 18.36 -0.28
C ASN A 248 -1.20 18.36 0.36
N THR A 249 -1.86 19.51 0.47
CA THR A 249 -3.15 19.66 1.15
C THR A 249 -4.32 19.16 0.29
N VAL A 250 -4.37 19.54 -0.98
CA VAL A 250 -5.53 19.22 -1.86
C VAL A 250 -5.68 17.73 -2.11
N ARG A 251 -4.56 17.01 -2.23
CA ARG A 251 -4.52 15.64 -2.76
C ARG A 251 -5.34 14.62 -1.94
N PHE A 252 -5.55 14.88 -0.66
CA PHE A 252 -6.20 13.91 0.24
C PHE A 252 -7.71 14.11 0.37
N ASP A 253 -8.21 15.35 0.27
CA ASP A 253 -9.60 15.68 0.62
C ASP A 253 -10.47 16.14 -0.56
N PHE A 254 -9.88 16.60 -1.68
CA PHE A 254 -10.65 17.11 -2.82
C PHE A 254 -10.88 16.04 -3.90
N VAL A 255 -12.16 15.74 -4.17
CA VAL A 255 -12.59 14.85 -5.29
C VAL A 255 -12.34 15.49 -6.67
N ILE A 256 -12.13 16.81 -6.72
CA ILE A 256 -11.89 17.56 -7.96
C ILE A 256 -10.40 17.62 -8.36
N PRO A 257 -10.08 17.76 -9.67
CA PRO A 257 -8.70 17.89 -10.12
C PRO A 257 -7.94 19.03 -9.41
N LEU A 258 -6.69 18.77 -9.02
CA LEU A 258 -5.82 19.66 -8.25
C LEU A 258 -5.84 21.13 -8.74
N ARG A 259 -5.79 21.37 -10.05
CA ARG A 259 -5.80 22.73 -10.63
C ARG A 259 -7.13 23.48 -10.45
N LEU A 260 -8.24 22.75 -10.26
CA LEU A 260 -9.55 23.32 -9.95
C LEU A 260 -9.65 23.60 -8.44
N ALA A 261 -9.24 22.66 -7.59
CA ALA A 261 -9.18 22.87 -6.14
C ALA A 261 -8.29 24.06 -5.77
N ALA A 262 -7.11 24.18 -6.37
CA ALA A 262 -6.23 25.34 -6.24
C ALA A 262 -6.94 26.67 -6.60
N LYS A 263 -7.79 26.68 -7.63
CA LYS A 263 -8.62 27.86 -7.93
C LYS A 263 -9.65 28.12 -6.84
N PHE A 264 -10.37 27.11 -6.37
CA PHE A 264 -11.33 27.27 -5.27
C PHE A 264 -10.68 27.83 -4.00
N ILE A 265 -9.58 27.22 -3.56
CA ILE A 265 -8.83 27.60 -2.35
C ILE A 265 -8.29 29.02 -2.47
N LEU A 266 -7.47 29.30 -3.49
CA LEU A 266 -6.83 30.61 -3.63
C LEU A 266 -7.84 31.73 -3.88
N ARG A 267 -8.93 31.47 -4.63
CA ARG A 267 -10.00 32.47 -4.82
C ARG A 267 -10.84 32.66 -3.56
N THR A 268 -10.98 31.65 -2.70
CA THR A 268 -11.63 31.79 -1.39
C THR A 268 -10.75 32.57 -0.41
N ALA A 269 -9.42 32.39 -0.44
CA ALA A 269 -8.45 33.14 0.34
C ALA A 269 -8.16 34.57 -0.20
N GLY A 270 -8.81 35.02 -1.27
CA GLY A 270 -8.71 36.40 -1.77
C GLY A 270 -7.60 36.67 -2.79
N PHE A 271 -6.82 35.68 -3.21
CA PHE A 271 -5.70 35.87 -4.14
C PHE A 271 -6.15 36.39 -5.52
N THR A 272 -5.30 37.22 -6.14
CA THR A 272 -5.55 37.82 -7.47
C THR A 272 -5.56 36.77 -8.58
N VAL A 273 -6.25 37.03 -9.70
CA VAL A 273 -6.30 36.10 -10.84
C VAL A 273 -4.90 35.83 -11.40
N GLN A 274 -4.01 36.83 -11.36
CA GLN A 274 -2.61 36.70 -11.74
C GLN A 274 -1.86 35.69 -10.87
N LYS A 275 -1.86 35.86 -9.54
CA LYS A 275 -1.20 34.93 -8.61
C LYS A 275 -1.79 33.52 -8.67
N VAL A 276 -3.12 33.39 -8.83
CA VAL A 276 -3.76 32.08 -9.07
C VAL A 276 -3.26 31.43 -10.37
N THR A 277 -3.10 32.20 -11.45
CA THR A 277 -2.62 31.68 -12.74
C THR A 277 -1.16 31.23 -12.65
N GLU A 278 -0.33 32.03 -11.97
CA GLU A 278 1.08 31.76 -11.70
C GLU A 278 1.26 30.45 -10.91
N VAL A 279 0.61 30.33 -9.74
CA VAL A 279 0.68 29.13 -8.89
C VAL A 279 0.13 27.89 -9.62
N VAL A 280 -1.00 28.01 -10.32
CA VAL A 280 -1.60 26.89 -11.08
C VAL A 280 -0.73 26.43 -12.25
N ALA A 281 0.17 27.27 -12.77
CA ALA A 281 1.13 26.89 -13.80
C ALA A 281 2.30 26.03 -13.28
N LEU A 282 2.59 26.06 -11.96
CA LEU A 282 3.66 25.29 -11.32
C LEU A 282 3.24 23.85 -10.96
N LEU A 283 1.98 23.68 -10.54
CA LEU A 283 1.38 22.38 -10.17
C LEU A 283 1.69 21.20 -11.14
N PRO A 284 1.68 21.35 -12.49
CA PRO A 284 1.96 20.25 -13.42
C PRO A 284 3.40 19.74 -13.35
N ALA A 285 4.35 20.59 -12.95
CA ALA A 285 5.74 20.16 -12.74
C ALA A 285 5.84 19.31 -11.46
N ILE A 286 5.23 19.78 -10.37
CA ILE A 286 5.16 19.07 -9.08
C ILE A 286 4.49 17.70 -9.25
N GLU A 287 3.33 17.63 -9.93
CA GLU A 287 2.65 16.37 -10.23
C GLU A 287 3.53 15.37 -10.99
N ARG A 288 4.32 15.85 -11.97
CA ARG A 288 5.22 14.99 -12.77
C ARG A 288 6.39 14.48 -11.95
N SER A 289 7.03 15.35 -11.17
CA SER A 289 8.15 14.99 -10.29
C SER A 289 7.71 13.97 -9.24
N TYR A 290 6.55 14.17 -8.60
CA TYR A 290 5.98 13.22 -7.65
C TYR A 290 5.69 11.86 -8.31
N LYS A 291 5.01 11.85 -9.46
CA LYS A 291 4.73 10.60 -10.21
C LYS A 291 6.03 9.90 -10.67
N ALA A 292 7.09 10.63 -10.99
CA ALA A 292 8.38 10.05 -11.34
C ALA A 292 9.08 9.41 -10.14
N GLN A 293 9.06 10.06 -8.97
CA GLN A 293 9.59 9.52 -7.73
C GLN A 293 8.86 8.26 -7.28
N LEU A 294 7.52 8.26 -7.32
CA LEU A 294 6.70 7.10 -6.98
C LEU A 294 6.99 5.92 -7.94
N ARG A 295 7.15 6.17 -9.24
CA ARG A 295 7.60 5.13 -10.19
C ARG A 295 8.99 4.58 -9.87
N LYS A 296 9.93 5.41 -9.41
CA LYS A 296 11.26 4.95 -8.99
C LYS A 296 11.16 4.05 -7.75
N GLN A 297 10.41 4.47 -6.74
CA GLN A 297 10.15 3.68 -5.53
C GLN A 297 9.46 2.35 -5.85
N ASN A 298 8.39 2.37 -6.65
CA ASN A 298 7.68 1.15 -7.05
C ASN A 298 8.55 0.20 -7.88
N ARG A 299 9.45 0.70 -8.74
CA ARG A 299 10.44 -0.16 -9.43
C ARG A 299 11.43 -0.79 -8.47
N ASN A 300 11.98 -0.02 -7.53
CA ASN A 300 12.90 -0.56 -6.52
C ASN A 300 12.21 -1.64 -5.68
N ARG A 301 10.98 -1.36 -5.21
CA ARG A 301 10.15 -2.32 -4.48
C ARG A 301 9.90 -3.59 -5.30
N ALA A 302 9.48 -3.47 -6.56
CA ALA A 302 9.25 -4.63 -7.43
C ALA A 302 10.52 -5.43 -7.74
N VAL A 303 11.70 -4.80 -7.74
CA VAL A 303 12.99 -5.52 -7.83
C VAL A 303 13.26 -6.31 -6.55
N MET A 304 13.03 -5.72 -5.36
CA MET A 304 13.20 -6.45 -4.10
C MET A 304 12.18 -7.58 -3.94
N GLU A 305 10.89 -7.33 -4.19
CA GLU A 305 9.84 -8.36 -4.20
C GLU A 305 10.18 -9.53 -5.15
N ARG A 306 10.82 -9.24 -6.30
CA ARG A 306 11.31 -10.27 -7.21
C ARG A 306 12.53 -11.02 -6.66
N THR A 307 13.48 -10.34 -6.04
CA THR A 307 14.61 -10.99 -5.35
C THR A 307 14.10 -11.95 -4.28
N GLU A 308 13.22 -11.48 -3.37
CA GLU A 308 12.67 -12.33 -2.31
C GLU A 308 11.84 -13.49 -2.85
N SER A 309 11.09 -13.29 -3.94
CA SER A 309 10.38 -14.39 -4.60
C SER A 309 11.34 -15.45 -5.16
N VAL A 310 12.50 -15.08 -5.68
CA VAL A 310 13.52 -16.02 -6.18
C VAL A 310 14.17 -16.75 -5.00
N ILE A 311 14.61 -16.04 -3.96
CA ILE A 311 15.21 -16.65 -2.75
C ILE A 311 14.21 -17.58 -2.06
N THR A 312 12.94 -17.17 -1.92
CA THR A 312 11.88 -18.03 -1.36
C THR A 312 11.69 -19.31 -2.17
N GLY A 313 11.71 -19.22 -3.51
CA GLY A 313 11.68 -20.38 -4.38
C GLY A 313 12.85 -21.33 -4.12
N TRP A 314 14.07 -20.79 -3.97
CA TRP A 314 15.26 -21.58 -3.62
C TRP A 314 15.15 -22.27 -2.26
N LEU A 315 14.69 -21.56 -1.22
CA LEU A 315 14.52 -22.11 0.14
C LEU A 315 13.45 -23.21 0.21
N ASN A 316 12.40 -23.10 -0.63
CA ASN A 316 11.35 -24.12 -0.77
C ASN A 316 11.85 -25.34 -1.57
N ASP A 317 12.73 -25.13 -2.55
CA ASP A 317 13.32 -26.20 -3.36
C ASP A 317 14.46 -26.94 -2.66
N SER A 318 14.99 -26.40 -1.55
CA SER A 318 16.00 -27.05 -0.71
C SER A 318 15.52 -28.37 -0.08
N GLU A 319 16.47 -29.27 0.10
CA GLU A 319 16.32 -30.49 0.89
C GLU A 319 16.74 -30.23 2.34
N TRP A 320 15.78 -30.23 3.26
CA TRP A 320 16.02 -29.99 4.69
C TRP A 320 16.07 -31.31 5.48
N PRO A 321 16.99 -31.47 6.45
CA PRO A 321 17.00 -32.60 7.39
C PRO A 321 15.88 -32.46 8.43
N GLU A 322 15.49 -33.58 9.07
CA GLU A 322 14.45 -33.60 10.11
C GLU A 322 14.79 -32.72 11.32
N THR A 323 16.07 -32.73 11.74
CA THR A 323 16.58 -31.87 12.81
C THR A 323 17.34 -30.72 12.20
N ILE A 324 16.81 -29.49 12.32
CA ILE A 324 17.48 -28.27 11.86
C ILE A 324 18.33 -27.69 13.01
N ALA A 325 19.54 -27.26 12.68
CA ALA A 325 20.44 -26.56 13.59
C ALA A 325 20.72 -25.14 13.09
N PRO A 326 21.01 -24.19 13.99
CA PRO A 326 21.35 -22.82 13.60
C PRO A 326 22.65 -22.77 12.79
N PRO A 327 22.83 -21.74 11.94
CA PRO A 327 24.06 -21.52 11.21
C PRO A 327 25.22 -21.10 12.15
N PRO A 328 26.48 -21.46 11.84
CA PRO A 328 27.65 -21.14 12.66
C PRO A 328 28.02 -19.66 12.51
N SER A 329 28.53 -19.01 13.56
CA SER A 329 28.79 -17.55 13.49
C SER A 329 29.84 -17.21 12.43
N ILE A 330 29.77 -15.99 11.87
CA ILE A 330 30.59 -15.58 10.71
C ILE A 330 32.09 -15.84 10.95
N GLY A 331 32.60 -15.57 12.16
CA GLY A 331 34.01 -15.81 12.51
C GLY A 331 34.43 -17.29 12.63
N GLN A 332 33.50 -18.25 12.54
CA GLN A 332 33.78 -19.69 12.45
C GLN A 332 33.87 -20.18 11.00
N LEU A 333 33.52 -19.34 10.04
CA LEU A 333 33.57 -19.62 8.61
C LEU A 333 34.74 -18.88 7.98
N SER A 334 35.45 -19.58 7.09
CA SER A 334 36.49 -18.99 6.25
C SER A 334 36.52 -19.72 4.92
N ASN A 335 36.95 -19.04 3.86
CA ASN A 335 37.22 -19.68 2.59
C ASN A 335 38.31 -20.76 2.80
N GLN A 336 38.03 -21.99 2.33
CA GLN A 336 38.91 -23.15 2.48
C GLN A 336 39.90 -23.34 1.30
N ARG A 337 39.87 -22.47 0.27
CA ARG A 337 40.73 -22.56 -0.90
C ARG A 337 41.02 -21.18 -1.53
N LEU A 338 42.23 -21.00 -2.03
CA LEU A 338 42.55 -19.88 -2.91
C LEU A 338 41.92 -20.11 -4.29
N VAL A 339 41.12 -19.15 -4.76
CA VAL A 339 40.52 -19.14 -6.09
C VAL A 339 41.61 -19.18 -7.17
N ASN A 340 41.34 -19.92 -8.25
CA ASN A 340 42.23 -19.92 -9.41
C ASN A 340 42.04 -18.61 -10.20
N ASP A 341 43.14 -17.91 -10.47
CA ASP A 341 43.15 -16.77 -11.39
C ASP A 341 42.64 -17.19 -12.78
N SER A 342 41.62 -16.49 -13.28
CA SER A 342 40.98 -16.77 -14.58
C SER A 342 40.19 -15.56 -15.07
N ASP A 343 40.04 -15.43 -16.39
CA ASP A 343 39.36 -14.30 -17.06
C ASP A 343 37.90 -14.02 -16.63
N ILE A 344 37.29 -14.91 -15.83
CA ILE A 344 35.89 -14.82 -15.37
C ILE A 344 35.75 -14.82 -13.84
N ALA A 345 36.84 -14.97 -13.09
CA ALA A 345 36.85 -14.88 -11.64
C ALA A 345 37.05 -13.42 -11.19
N GLY A 346 36.67 -13.12 -9.96
CA GLY A 346 36.91 -11.79 -9.40
C GLY A 346 36.37 -11.63 -7.98
N ASP A 347 36.42 -10.39 -7.51
CA ASP A 347 35.95 -9.97 -6.20
C ASP A 347 34.77 -8.99 -6.34
N PHE A 348 33.81 -9.03 -5.41
CA PHE A 348 32.87 -7.94 -5.18
C PHE A 348 32.76 -7.60 -3.69
N TYR A 349 32.43 -6.37 -3.35
CA TYR A 349 32.25 -5.96 -1.95
C TYR A 349 30.85 -6.33 -1.45
N SER A 350 30.79 -7.02 -0.32
CA SER A 350 29.55 -7.32 0.39
C SER A 350 29.38 -6.38 1.59
N GLU A 351 28.24 -5.70 1.66
CA GLU A 351 27.82 -4.91 2.82
C GLU A 351 27.40 -5.84 3.98
N LYS A 352 26.78 -6.99 3.68
CA LYS A 352 26.41 -8.01 4.69
C LYS A 352 27.61 -8.61 5.44
N LEU A 353 28.79 -8.62 4.82
CA LEU A 353 30.01 -9.24 5.37
C LEU A 353 31.13 -8.22 5.68
N ASP A 354 30.98 -6.96 5.27
CA ASP A 354 32.00 -5.90 5.30
C ASP A 354 33.38 -6.36 4.76
N ARG A 355 33.37 -7.06 3.64
CA ARG A 355 34.60 -7.54 2.97
C ARG A 355 34.40 -7.77 1.47
N MET A 356 35.52 -7.97 0.78
CA MET A 356 35.51 -8.56 -0.55
C MET A 356 35.13 -10.05 -0.46
N VAL A 357 34.31 -10.50 -1.40
CA VAL A 357 33.87 -11.89 -1.60
C VAL A 357 34.29 -12.33 -3.00
N GLN A 358 34.88 -13.51 -3.07
CA GLN A 358 35.36 -14.10 -4.32
C GLN A 358 34.28 -14.91 -5.05
N TYR A 359 34.33 -14.89 -6.38
CA TYR A 359 33.54 -15.76 -7.26
C TYR A 359 34.43 -16.36 -8.36
N GLU A 360 34.22 -17.63 -8.72
CA GLU A 360 34.92 -18.32 -9.81
C GLU A 360 34.14 -18.27 -11.15
N SER A 361 32.88 -17.80 -11.14
CA SER A 361 32.07 -17.67 -12.36
C SER A 361 31.00 -16.57 -12.31
N GLY A 362 30.59 -16.08 -13.48
CA GLY A 362 29.46 -15.14 -13.59
C GLY A 362 28.13 -15.71 -13.06
N LEU A 363 27.99 -17.05 -13.02
CA LEU A 363 26.83 -17.72 -12.43
C LEU A 363 26.80 -17.55 -10.91
N GLU A 364 27.96 -17.66 -10.25
CA GLU A 364 28.10 -17.36 -8.82
C GLU A 364 27.90 -15.88 -8.54
N LEU A 365 28.49 -14.96 -9.34
CA LEU A 365 28.31 -13.52 -9.15
C LEU A 365 26.84 -13.09 -9.18
N GLU A 366 26.04 -13.63 -10.11
CA GLU A 366 24.60 -13.34 -10.17
C GLU A 366 23.84 -13.90 -8.94
N VAL A 367 24.19 -15.10 -8.45
CA VAL A 367 23.60 -15.66 -7.22
C VAL A 367 23.99 -14.84 -6.00
N LEU A 368 25.28 -14.50 -5.85
CA LEU A 368 25.82 -13.66 -4.78
C LEU A 368 25.15 -12.27 -4.77
N THR A 369 24.91 -11.68 -5.95
CA THR A 369 24.18 -10.41 -6.09
C THR A 369 22.72 -10.51 -5.62
N LEU A 370 22.07 -11.66 -5.76
CA LEU A 370 20.71 -11.89 -5.25
C LEU A 370 20.71 -12.09 -3.73
N LEU A 371 21.67 -12.86 -3.20
CA LEU A 371 21.85 -13.07 -1.76
C LEU A 371 22.17 -11.75 -1.03
N GLU A 372 23.04 -10.92 -1.59
CA GLU A 372 23.41 -9.60 -1.04
C GLU A 372 22.23 -8.62 -0.96
N ARG A 373 21.24 -8.76 -1.85
CA ARG A 373 20.06 -7.87 -1.87
C ARG A 373 18.89 -8.37 -1.02
N SER A 374 18.89 -9.64 -0.64
CA SER A 374 17.74 -10.26 0.04
C SER A 374 17.75 -9.98 1.55
N GLU A 375 16.59 -9.63 2.09
CA GLU A 375 16.34 -9.50 3.53
C GLU A 375 16.15 -10.88 4.20
N LEU A 376 15.79 -11.92 3.44
CA LEU A 376 15.72 -13.31 3.92
C LEU A 376 17.10 -13.91 4.24
N ILE A 377 18.19 -13.28 3.78
CA ILE A 377 19.57 -13.73 3.98
C ILE A 377 20.30 -12.81 4.96
N THR A 378 20.84 -13.36 6.04
CA THR A 378 21.62 -12.60 7.02
C THR A 378 23.08 -12.47 6.59
N TYR A 379 23.70 -13.58 6.16
CA TYR A 379 25.07 -13.62 5.62
C TYR A 379 25.29 -14.89 4.80
N TYR A 380 26.43 -15.00 4.14
CA TYR A 380 26.84 -16.16 3.37
C TYR A 380 28.37 -16.32 3.39
N GLN A 381 28.89 -17.46 2.93
CA GLN A 381 30.32 -17.75 2.82
C GLN A 381 30.59 -18.56 1.55
N GLU A 382 31.50 -18.07 0.71
CA GLU A 382 32.08 -18.79 -0.42
C GLU A 382 33.04 -19.89 0.02
N GLN A 383 33.00 -21.04 -0.65
CA GLN A 383 33.90 -22.18 -0.43
C GLN A 383 34.05 -22.56 1.07
N PRO A 384 32.94 -22.79 1.78
CA PRO A 384 32.87 -22.80 3.25
C PRO A 384 33.47 -24.04 3.92
N ALA A 385 33.72 -25.11 3.16
CA ALA A 385 34.07 -26.42 3.68
C ALA A 385 34.90 -27.23 2.68
N VAL A 386 35.59 -28.26 3.20
CA VAL A 386 36.24 -29.30 2.39
C VAL A 386 35.58 -30.63 2.72
N ILE A 387 35.08 -31.34 1.71
CA ILE A 387 34.28 -32.54 1.89
C ILE A 387 34.87 -33.69 1.05
N PRO A 388 35.19 -34.85 1.66
CA PRO A 388 35.71 -35.99 0.94
C PRO A 388 34.59 -36.76 0.22
N TYR A 389 34.92 -37.33 -0.94
CA TYR A 389 34.06 -38.25 -1.68
C TYR A 389 34.89 -39.28 -2.44
N THR A 390 34.28 -40.42 -2.77
CA THR A 390 34.92 -41.48 -3.57
C THR A 390 34.19 -41.60 -4.90
N PHE A 391 34.91 -41.51 -6.02
CA PHE A 391 34.35 -41.71 -7.36
C PHE A 391 35.24 -42.64 -8.19
N ARG A 392 34.64 -43.70 -8.75
CA ARG A 392 35.34 -44.76 -9.52
C ARG A 392 36.61 -45.27 -8.80
N GLY A 393 36.45 -45.62 -7.52
CA GLY A 393 37.52 -46.17 -6.67
C GLY A 393 38.62 -45.17 -6.24
N ARG A 394 38.50 -43.88 -6.60
CA ARG A 394 39.47 -42.83 -6.18
C ARG A 394 38.85 -41.89 -5.17
N ASN A 395 39.54 -41.69 -4.05
CA ASN A 395 39.20 -40.66 -3.08
C ASN A 395 39.58 -39.28 -3.63
N ARG A 396 38.72 -38.30 -3.39
CA ARG A 396 38.83 -36.93 -3.87
C ARG A 396 38.28 -35.98 -2.80
N LEU A 397 38.70 -34.73 -2.85
CA LEU A 397 38.11 -33.63 -2.09
C LEU A 397 37.29 -32.76 -3.04
N TYR A 398 36.20 -32.17 -2.55
CA TYR A 398 35.53 -31.05 -3.20
C TYR A 398 35.19 -29.98 -2.18
N TYR A 399 34.90 -28.79 -2.70
CA TYR A 399 34.57 -27.58 -1.96
C TYR A 399 33.16 -27.19 -2.44
N PRO A 400 32.14 -27.10 -1.57
CA PRO A 400 30.84 -26.55 -1.94
C PRO A 400 30.97 -25.11 -2.39
N ASP A 401 30.07 -24.64 -3.25
CA ASP A 401 30.20 -23.29 -3.81
C ASP A 401 29.86 -22.22 -2.74
N LEU A 402 28.72 -22.32 -2.04
CA LEU A 402 28.30 -21.38 -0.97
C LEU A 402 27.71 -22.07 0.27
N PHE A 403 27.89 -21.44 1.44
CA PHE A 403 27.00 -21.57 2.60
C PHE A 403 26.19 -20.28 2.77
N VAL A 404 24.93 -20.39 3.20
CA VAL A 404 23.99 -19.29 3.37
C VAL A 404 23.31 -19.41 4.73
N ALA A 405 23.25 -18.30 5.47
CA ALA A 405 22.49 -18.17 6.71
C ALA A 405 21.26 -17.30 6.48
N THR A 406 20.10 -17.86 6.81
CA THR A 406 18.79 -17.24 6.62
C THR A 406 18.33 -16.47 7.87
N ALA A 407 17.47 -15.47 7.67
CA ALA A 407 16.92 -14.64 8.74
C ALA A 407 16.04 -15.43 9.73
N ASP A 408 15.46 -16.57 9.32
CA ASP A 408 14.76 -17.52 10.19
C ASP A 408 15.70 -18.54 10.87
N SER A 409 17.00 -18.23 10.92
CA SER A 409 18.04 -18.96 11.65
C SER A 409 18.32 -20.38 11.14
N ARG A 410 18.17 -20.62 9.83
CA ARG A 410 18.56 -21.89 9.18
C ARG A 410 19.85 -21.73 8.36
N GLY A 411 20.73 -22.73 8.43
CA GLY A 411 21.88 -22.87 7.54
C GLY A 411 21.53 -23.65 6.27
N LEU A 412 22.02 -23.21 5.11
CA LEU A 412 21.82 -23.85 3.81
C LEU A 412 23.15 -23.95 3.07
N LEU A 413 23.52 -25.13 2.61
CA LEU A 413 24.69 -25.36 1.76
C LEU A 413 24.25 -25.48 0.29
N ILE A 414 24.84 -24.67 -0.59
CA ILE A 414 24.43 -24.50 -2.00
C ILE A 414 25.57 -24.89 -2.95
N GLU A 415 25.23 -25.71 -3.95
CA GLU A 415 26.08 -26.03 -5.10
C GLU A 415 25.50 -25.34 -6.35
N ILE A 416 26.30 -24.50 -7.01
CA ILE A 416 25.93 -23.66 -8.15
C ILE A 416 26.54 -24.24 -9.42
N LYS A 417 25.74 -24.88 -10.27
CA LYS A 417 26.22 -25.45 -11.56
C LYS A 417 25.19 -25.31 -12.69
N PRO A 418 25.63 -25.21 -13.95
CA PRO A 418 24.76 -25.32 -15.11
C PRO A 418 23.85 -26.57 -15.05
N THR A 419 22.58 -26.41 -15.46
CA THR A 419 21.54 -27.44 -15.30
C THR A 419 21.95 -28.81 -15.87
N ASP A 420 22.59 -28.83 -17.04
CA ASP A 420 23.06 -30.06 -17.69
C ASP A 420 24.17 -30.78 -16.91
N ARG A 421 25.00 -30.03 -16.18
CA ARG A 421 26.06 -30.59 -15.32
C ARG A 421 25.54 -31.23 -14.04
N MET A 422 24.28 -30.99 -13.65
CA MET A 422 23.64 -31.66 -12.50
C MET A 422 23.49 -33.17 -12.73
N ALA A 423 23.23 -33.58 -13.97
CA ALA A 423 23.01 -34.98 -14.35
C ALA A 423 24.28 -35.85 -14.35
N LEU A 424 25.47 -35.24 -14.50
CA LEU A 424 26.75 -35.94 -14.60
C LEU A 424 27.01 -36.79 -13.34
N SER A 425 27.29 -38.09 -13.50
CA SER A 425 27.46 -39.05 -12.40
C SER A 425 28.48 -38.59 -11.35
N ILE A 426 29.59 -37.95 -11.78
CA ILE A 426 30.59 -37.42 -10.85
C ILE A 426 30.02 -36.30 -9.97
N ASN A 427 29.14 -35.46 -10.51
CA ASN A 427 28.50 -34.37 -9.76
C ASN A 427 27.34 -34.87 -8.90
N ARG A 428 26.60 -35.91 -9.32
CA ARG A 428 25.63 -36.58 -8.43
C ARG A 428 26.30 -37.19 -7.20
N VAL A 429 27.48 -37.81 -7.36
CA VAL A 429 28.24 -38.38 -6.24
C VAL A 429 28.80 -37.29 -5.30
N LYS A 430 29.33 -36.18 -5.84
CA LYS A 430 29.69 -35.00 -5.01
C LYS A 430 28.47 -34.46 -4.25
N SER A 431 27.35 -34.28 -4.96
CA SER A 431 26.11 -33.73 -4.40
C SER A 431 25.56 -34.60 -3.26
N ASN A 432 25.55 -35.92 -3.42
CA ASN A 432 25.17 -36.85 -2.35
C ASN A 432 26.09 -36.74 -1.12
N ALA A 433 27.41 -36.56 -1.32
CA ALA A 433 28.32 -36.30 -0.21
C ALA A 433 28.06 -34.95 0.48
N GLY A 434 27.66 -33.92 -0.27
CA GLY A 434 27.34 -32.58 0.25
C GLY A 434 26.05 -32.53 1.02
N ARG A 435 25.01 -33.13 0.46
CA ARG A 435 23.74 -33.35 1.15
C ARG A 435 23.93 -34.08 2.47
N ALA A 436 24.64 -35.21 2.47
CA ALA A 436 24.92 -35.97 3.69
C ALA A 436 25.73 -35.14 4.71
N TRP A 437 26.71 -34.36 4.27
CA TRP A 437 27.54 -33.53 5.14
C TRP A 437 26.79 -32.33 5.74
N ALA A 438 25.88 -31.71 4.98
CA ALA A 438 25.01 -30.62 5.43
C ALA A 438 23.92 -31.14 6.36
N HIS A 439 23.24 -32.22 5.99
CA HIS A 439 22.19 -32.86 6.80
C HIS A 439 22.73 -33.34 8.14
N ALA A 440 23.94 -33.89 8.19
CA ALA A 440 24.62 -34.26 9.44
C ALA A 440 24.95 -33.07 10.37
N ARG A 441 24.78 -31.83 9.89
CA ARG A 441 24.93 -30.58 10.66
C ARG A 441 23.61 -29.87 10.92
N GLY A 442 22.48 -30.47 10.53
CA GLY A 442 21.16 -29.86 10.61
C GLY A 442 20.96 -28.70 9.62
N TRP A 443 21.72 -28.67 8.53
CA TRP A 443 21.63 -27.64 7.49
C TRP A 443 20.94 -28.20 6.24
N GLY A 444 20.24 -27.34 5.52
CA GLY A 444 19.66 -27.68 4.22
C GLY A 444 20.72 -27.89 3.15
N TRP A 445 20.31 -28.54 2.06
CA TRP A 445 21.12 -28.74 0.85
C TRP A 445 20.35 -28.27 -0.39
N LEU A 446 21.05 -27.65 -1.35
CA LEU A 446 20.46 -27.19 -2.59
C LEU A 446 21.47 -27.24 -3.74
N VAL A 447 21.12 -27.89 -4.84
CA VAL A 447 21.86 -27.79 -6.11
C VAL A 447 21.06 -26.93 -7.06
N MET A 448 21.68 -25.93 -7.69
CA MET A 448 20.96 -24.96 -8.50
C MET A 448 21.77 -24.37 -9.67
N SER A 449 21.01 -23.70 -10.54
CA SER A 449 21.44 -22.70 -11.50
C SER A 449 20.46 -21.52 -11.39
N LEU A 450 20.77 -20.36 -11.99
CA LEU A 450 19.83 -19.23 -12.08
C LEU A 450 18.50 -19.56 -12.78
N ARG A 451 18.44 -20.64 -13.56
CA ARG A 451 17.25 -21.03 -14.33
C ARG A 451 16.42 -22.13 -13.68
N HIS A 452 17.09 -23.08 -13.03
CA HIS A 452 16.45 -24.28 -12.47
C HIS A 452 17.20 -24.74 -11.21
N THR A 453 16.45 -25.16 -10.20
CA THR A 453 16.95 -25.97 -9.07
C THR A 453 16.97 -27.46 -9.43
N PHE A 454 17.69 -28.28 -8.67
CA PHE A 454 17.69 -29.73 -8.90
C PHE A 454 16.31 -30.36 -8.70
N ARG A 455 15.59 -29.98 -7.64
CA ARG A 455 14.19 -30.42 -7.41
C ARG A 455 13.29 -30.14 -8.63
N GLN A 456 13.39 -28.96 -9.23
CA GLN A 456 12.63 -28.63 -10.45
C GLN A 456 12.97 -29.51 -11.67
N VAL A 457 14.19 -30.06 -11.74
CA VAL A 457 14.61 -31.00 -12.78
C VAL A 457 14.18 -32.43 -12.44
N GLU A 458 14.18 -32.79 -11.16
CA GLU A 458 13.76 -34.09 -10.63
C GLU A 458 12.24 -34.29 -10.72
N ASP A 459 11.45 -33.30 -10.32
CA ASP A 459 9.97 -33.31 -10.39
C ASP A 459 9.42 -33.16 -11.82
N TYR A 460 10.29 -32.84 -12.79
CA TYR A 460 9.91 -32.51 -14.16
C TYR A 460 9.19 -33.66 -14.88
N GLN A 461 7.96 -33.43 -15.31
CA GLN A 461 7.17 -34.43 -16.04
C GLN A 461 7.64 -34.56 -17.50
N ILE A 462 8.54 -35.52 -17.74
CA ILE A 462 9.05 -35.86 -19.07
C ILE A 462 7.92 -36.49 -19.90
N PRO A 463 7.72 -36.10 -21.18
CA PRO A 463 6.73 -36.74 -22.04
C PRO A 463 6.95 -38.25 -22.14
N ALA A 464 5.89 -39.05 -21.93
CA ALA A 464 5.99 -40.51 -21.91
C ALA A 464 6.57 -41.12 -23.21
N SER A 465 6.35 -40.47 -24.35
CA SER A 465 6.96 -40.84 -25.65
C SER A 465 8.49 -40.69 -25.65
N ILE A 466 9.02 -39.65 -24.99
CA ILE A 466 10.46 -39.42 -24.83
C ILE A 466 11.06 -40.43 -23.84
N VAL A 467 10.37 -40.71 -22.73
CA VAL A 467 10.79 -41.75 -21.77
C VAL A 467 10.85 -43.13 -22.45
N ALA A 468 9.84 -43.48 -23.25
CA ALA A 468 9.80 -44.72 -24.00
C ALA A 468 10.93 -44.80 -25.06
N LEU A 469 11.19 -43.69 -25.77
CA LEU A 469 12.29 -43.59 -26.74
C LEU A 469 13.65 -43.84 -26.07
N LEU A 470 13.98 -43.12 -24.99
CA LEU A 470 15.28 -43.24 -24.33
C LEU A 470 15.48 -44.62 -23.67
N ASN A 471 14.42 -45.21 -23.10
CA ASN A 471 14.46 -46.59 -22.59
C ASN A 471 14.70 -47.60 -23.71
N LYS A 472 14.06 -47.44 -24.87
CA LYS A 472 14.25 -48.32 -26.03
C LYS A 472 15.69 -48.26 -26.54
N GLU A 473 16.20 -47.06 -26.79
CA GLU A 473 17.56 -46.83 -27.30
C GLU A 473 18.63 -47.38 -26.34
N LEU A 474 18.48 -47.16 -25.02
CA LEU A 474 19.37 -47.75 -24.00
C LEU A 474 19.29 -49.28 -23.97
N LYS A 475 18.11 -49.87 -24.16
CA LYS A 475 17.91 -51.32 -24.18
C LYS A 475 18.47 -51.98 -25.45
N GLU A 476 18.37 -51.33 -26.60
CA GLU A 476 18.84 -51.86 -27.88
C GLU A 476 20.34 -51.67 -28.10
N HIS A 477 20.94 -50.60 -27.56
CA HIS A 477 22.35 -50.24 -27.82
C HIS A 477 23.26 -50.26 -26.58
N GLY A 478 22.72 -50.34 -25.36
CA GLY A 478 23.50 -50.36 -24.10
C GLY A 478 24.21 -49.04 -23.73
N VAL A 479 24.34 -48.11 -24.68
CA VAL A 479 24.88 -46.77 -24.51
C VAL A 479 24.25 -45.83 -25.54
N ILE A 480 23.94 -44.59 -25.12
CA ILE A 480 23.58 -43.49 -26.02
C ILE A 480 24.70 -42.45 -25.95
N THR A 481 25.45 -42.29 -27.04
CA THR A 481 26.54 -41.30 -27.12
C THR A 481 26.01 -39.89 -27.41
N TRP A 482 26.84 -38.86 -27.26
CA TRP A 482 26.55 -37.50 -27.73
C TRP A 482 26.03 -37.45 -29.19
N SER A 483 26.60 -38.26 -30.09
CA SER A 483 26.18 -38.30 -31.50
C SER A 483 24.75 -38.83 -31.64
N ASN A 484 24.43 -39.90 -30.90
CA ASN A 484 23.06 -40.45 -30.85
C ASN A 484 22.09 -39.42 -30.24
N LEU A 485 22.48 -38.74 -29.14
CA LEU A 485 21.64 -37.69 -28.56
C LEU A 485 21.34 -36.58 -29.58
N ILE A 486 22.32 -36.09 -30.33
CA ILE A 486 22.09 -35.04 -31.34
C ILE A 486 21.14 -35.50 -32.45
N ASP A 487 21.26 -36.75 -32.90
CA ASP A 487 20.35 -37.34 -33.88
C ASP A 487 18.91 -37.48 -33.33
N LEU A 488 18.74 -38.03 -32.12
CA LEU A 488 17.45 -38.14 -31.44
C LEU A 488 16.77 -36.77 -31.21
N ARG A 489 17.57 -35.75 -30.85
CA ARG A 489 17.10 -34.36 -30.73
C ARG A 489 16.62 -33.78 -32.06
N THR A 490 17.26 -34.14 -33.16
CA THR A 490 16.88 -33.66 -34.51
C THR A 490 15.64 -34.37 -35.03
N ARG A 491 15.51 -35.68 -34.83
CA ARG A 491 14.40 -36.50 -35.35
C ARG A 491 13.12 -36.43 -34.51
N TYR A 492 13.25 -36.36 -33.18
CA TYR A 492 12.12 -36.52 -32.25
C TYR A 492 11.89 -35.29 -31.36
N GLY A 493 12.57 -34.17 -31.61
CA GLY A 493 12.37 -32.91 -30.87
C GLY A 493 12.84 -32.93 -29.41
N LEU A 494 13.64 -33.94 -29.02
CA LEU A 494 14.17 -34.09 -27.66
C LEU A 494 14.91 -32.80 -27.21
N ARG A 495 14.54 -32.26 -26.05
CA ARG A 495 15.21 -31.07 -25.48
C ARG A 495 16.33 -31.51 -24.53
N ARG A 496 17.29 -30.60 -24.31
CA ARG A 496 18.36 -30.82 -23.33
C ARG A 496 17.80 -31.07 -21.93
N PHE A 497 16.73 -30.35 -21.55
CA PHE A 497 16.08 -30.49 -20.25
C PHE A 497 15.44 -31.87 -20.07
N ASP A 498 14.79 -32.42 -21.12
CA ASP A 498 14.25 -33.79 -21.09
C ASP A 498 15.34 -34.83 -20.84
N ILE A 499 16.53 -34.66 -21.44
CA ILE A 499 17.69 -35.54 -21.22
C ILE A 499 18.21 -35.42 -19.78
N THR A 500 18.40 -34.20 -19.29
CA THR A 500 18.91 -33.96 -17.92
C THR A 500 17.97 -34.56 -16.87
N ALA A 501 16.66 -34.31 -16.99
CA ALA A 501 15.65 -34.89 -16.13
C ALA A 501 15.63 -36.43 -16.23
N TYR A 502 15.69 -36.98 -17.44
CA TYR A 502 15.71 -38.43 -17.64
C TYR A 502 16.89 -39.09 -16.93
N VAL A 503 18.10 -38.54 -17.07
CA VAL A 503 19.31 -39.08 -16.41
C VAL A 503 19.19 -39.04 -14.88
N ILE A 504 18.59 -37.98 -14.33
CA ILE A 504 18.37 -37.85 -12.88
C ILE A 504 17.33 -38.87 -12.42
N GLN A 505 16.13 -38.87 -13.01
CA GLN A 505 14.99 -39.71 -12.60
C GLN A 505 15.22 -41.21 -12.83
N SER A 506 15.96 -41.61 -13.87
CA SER A 506 16.32 -43.02 -14.13
C SER A 506 17.61 -43.45 -13.43
N GLU A 507 18.28 -42.54 -12.73
CA GLU A 507 19.62 -42.71 -12.13
C GLU A 507 20.72 -43.19 -13.10
N ALA A 508 20.48 -43.10 -14.42
CA ALA A 508 21.40 -43.53 -15.47
C ALA A 508 22.83 -42.99 -15.26
N GLU A 509 23.84 -43.74 -15.71
CA GLU A 509 25.21 -43.22 -15.73
C GLU A 509 25.35 -42.19 -16.86
N PHE A 510 25.93 -41.03 -16.55
CA PHE A 510 26.19 -39.96 -17.52
C PHE A 510 27.56 -39.33 -17.25
N ASP A 511 28.44 -39.34 -18.25
CA ASP A 511 29.81 -38.86 -18.10
C ASP A 511 30.09 -37.55 -18.85
N GLU A 512 31.30 -37.01 -18.66
CA GLU A 512 31.74 -35.73 -19.22
C GLU A 512 31.84 -35.72 -20.76
N THR A 513 31.72 -36.88 -21.41
CA THR A 513 31.57 -37.00 -22.88
C THR A 513 30.11 -36.92 -23.34
N TYR A 514 29.18 -36.70 -22.40
CA TYR A 514 27.73 -36.76 -22.59
C TYR A 514 27.26 -38.13 -23.12
N SER A 515 27.94 -39.20 -22.69
CA SER A 515 27.54 -40.58 -22.95
C SER A 515 26.66 -41.10 -21.81
N MET A 516 25.47 -41.62 -22.14
CA MET A 516 24.50 -42.18 -21.22
C MET A 516 24.49 -43.71 -21.25
N LYS A 517 24.46 -44.36 -20.09
CA LYS A 517 24.32 -45.81 -19.94
C LYS A 517 23.26 -46.15 -18.90
N PRO A 518 22.67 -47.36 -18.90
CA PRO A 518 21.84 -47.83 -17.80
C PRO A 518 22.58 -47.72 -16.46
N LYS A 519 21.83 -47.63 -15.35
CA LYS A 519 22.40 -47.75 -14.01
C LYS A 519 23.08 -49.12 -13.85
N SER A 520 24.35 -49.10 -13.42
CA SER A 520 25.16 -50.30 -13.12
C SER A 520 24.64 -51.08 -11.91
#